data_AF-A0A2N5H510-F1
#
_entry.id   AF-A0A2N5H510-F1
#
_cell.length_a   1.000
_cell.length_b   1.000
_cell.length_c   1.000
_cell.angle_alpha   90.00
_cell.angle_beta   90.00
_cell.angle_gamma   90.00
#
_symmetry.space_group_name_H-M   'P 1'
#
loop_
_entity.id
_entity.type
_entity.pdbx_description
1 polymer ?
#
loop_
_entity_poly.entity_id
_entity_poly.type
_entity_poly.pdbx_seq_one_letter_code
_entity_poly.pdbx_strand_id
1 'polypeptide(L)' 'MNHIEKKSLLQAMENYMAALQQRTDRDFGGGLSGDVEAYRAVKFFKESVERGDHDVRIWTED' A
#
# COMPACT_ATOMS: atom_id res chain seq x y z
N MET A 1 -4.36 23.06 -5.20
CA MET A 1 -4.50 21.76 -5.88
C MET A 1 -3.25 20.95 -5.58
N ASN A 2 -3.27 20.16 -4.50
CA ASN A 2 -2.14 19.31 -4.11
C ASN A 2 -2.20 18.02 -4.93
N HIS A 3 -1.41 17.97 -5.99
CA HIS A 3 -1.20 16.75 -6.74
C HIS A 3 -0.34 15.82 -5.87
N ILE A 4 -0.90 14.71 -5.37
CA ILE A 4 -0.05 13.66 -4.81
C ILE A 4 0.73 13.06 -5.99
N GLU A 5 2.01 13.39 -6.06
CA GLU A 5 2.89 12.84 -7.10
C GLU A 5 2.86 11.31 -7.03
N LYS A 6 2.71 10.63 -8.18
CA LYS A 6 2.74 9.16 -8.27
C LYS A 6 3.88 8.55 -7.45
N LYS A 7 5.03 9.22 -7.41
CA LYS A 7 6.21 8.82 -6.63
C LYS A 7 5.96 8.80 -5.12
N SER A 8 5.30 9.81 -4.56
CA SER A 8 5.03 9.87 -3.11
C SER A 8 3.98 8.85 -2.68
N LEU A 9 2.97 8.60 -3.53
CA LEU A 9 2.00 7.53 -3.30
C LEU A 9 2.66 6.15 -3.30
N LEU A 10 3.51 5.86 -4.30
CA LEU A 10 4.24 4.59 -4.37
C LEU A 10 5.15 4.40 -3.15
N GLN A 11 5.84 5.46 -2.71
CA GLN A 11 6.68 5.40 -1.51
C GLN A 11 5.85 5.11 -0.25
N ALA A 12 4.66 5.71 -0.12
CA ALA A 12 3.78 5.46 1.01
C ALA A 12 3.28 4.00 1.02
N MET A 13 2.94 3.45 -0.16
CA MET A 13 2.57 2.05 -0.31
C MET A 13 3.70 1.10 0.08
N GLU A 14 4.93 1.37 -0.37
CA GLU A 14 6.11 0.56 0.01
C GLU A 14 6.38 0.58 1.51
N ASN A 15 6.29 1.75 2.13
CA ASN A 15 6.48 1.88 3.58
C ASN A 15 5.41 1.10 4.36
N TYR A 16 4.17 1.15 3.90
CA TYR A 16 3.07 0.42 4.54
C TYR A 16 3.22 -1.09 4.37
N MET A 17 3.60 -1.55 3.18
CA MET A 17 3.93 -2.96 2.93
C MET A 17 5.06 -3.45 3.83
N ALA A 18 6.12 -2.66 4.00
CA ALA A 18 7.23 -3.01 4.89
C ALA A 18 6.78 -3.13 6.36
N ALA A 19 5.88 -2.26 6.82
CA ALA A 19 5.32 -2.34 8.18
C ALA A 19 4.47 -3.60 8.38
N LEU A 20 3.64 -3.97 7.41
CA LEU A 20 2.82 -5.19 7.43
C LEU A 20 3.71 -6.45 7.43
N GLN A 21 4.77 -6.45 6.62
CA GLN A 21 5.74 -7.55 6.59
C GLN A 21 6.44 -7.68 7.94
N GLN A 22 6.94 -6.59 8.52
CA GLN A 22 7.59 -6.62 9.84
C GLN A 22 6.65 -7.12 10.95
N ARG A 23 5.36 -6.78 10.89
CA ARG A 23 4.37 -7.29 11.83
C ARG A 23 4.18 -8.80 11.67
N THR A 24 4.00 -9.24 10.42
CA THR A 24 3.88 -10.67 10.07
C THR A 24 5.09 -11.47 10.53
N ASP A 25 6.31 -10.97 10.30
CA ASP A 25 7.57 -11.64 10.68
C ASP A 25 7.76 -11.74 12.20
N ARG A 26 7.19 -10.80 12.96
CA ARG A 26 7.23 -10.78 14.43
C ARG A 26 6.13 -11.62 15.07
N ASP A 27 5.12 -12.03 14.30
CA ASP A 27 4.03 -12.85 14.80
C ASP A 27 4.38 -14.33 14.73
N PHE A 28 4.98 -14.82 15.81
CA PHE A 28 5.27 -16.23 16.01
C PHE A 28 4.00 -17.06 16.33
N GLY A 29 2.84 -16.43 16.53
CA GLY A 29 1.59 -17.05 16.98
C GLY A 29 0.53 -17.29 15.90
N GLY A 30 0.73 -16.81 14.67
CA GLY A 30 -0.17 -17.05 13.53
C GLY A 30 -1.49 -16.27 13.57
N GLY A 31 -1.56 -15.17 14.32
CA GLY A 31 -2.73 -14.30 14.46
C GLY A 31 -2.89 -13.24 13.35
N LEU A 32 -1.90 -13.08 12.46
CA LEU A 32 -1.85 -12.00 11.49
C LEU A 32 -2.32 -12.34 10.06
N SER A 33 -3.36 -13.17 9.91
CA SER A 33 -3.99 -13.41 8.60
C SER A 33 -4.47 -12.11 7.93
N GLY A 34 -4.98 -11.16 8.72
CA GLY A 34 -5.41 -9.84 8.23
C GLY A 34 -4.27 -8.97 7.71
N ASP A 35 -3.07 -9.04 8.29
CA ASP A 35 -1.92 -8.25 7.82
C ASP A 35 -1.38 -8.81 6.49
N VAL A 36 -1.44 -10.14 6.31
CA VAL A 36 -1.10 -10.80 5.03
C VAL A 36 -2.09 -10.42 3.93
N GLU A 37 -3.38 -10.40 4.23
CA GLU A 37 -4.42 -9.95 3.29
C GLU A 37 -4.26 -8.47 2.93
N ALA A 38 -4.02 -7.61 3.93
CA ALA A 38 -3.73 -6.20 3.72
C ALA A 38 -2.48 -5.99 2.85
N TYR A 39 -1.42 -6.76 3.08
CA TYR A 39 -0.20 -6.69 2.27
C TYR A 39 -0.47 -7.03 0.81
N ARG A 40 -1.24 -8.11 0.55
CA ARG A 40 -1.61 -8.53 -0.81
C ARG A 40 -2.45 -7.47 -1.51
N ALA A 41 -3.40 -6.86 -0.81
CA ALA A 41 -4.22 -5.79 -1.37
C ALA A 41 -3.37 -4.56 -1.74
N VAL A 42 -2.50 -4.11 -0.84
CA VAL A 42 -1.63 -2.94 -1.10
C VAL A 42 -0.66 -3.22 -2.24
N LYS A 43 -0.09 -4.42 -2.30
CA LYS A 43 0.77 -4.85 -3.42
C LYS A 43 0.03 -4.78 -4.76
N PHE A 44 -1.18 -5.31 -4.82
CA PHE A 44 -2.01 -5.25 -6.02
C PHE A 44 -2.24 -3.81 -6.47
N PHE A 45 -2.65 -2.92 -5.55
CA PHE A 45 -2.85 -1.51 -5.88
C PHE A 45 -1.57 -0.82 -6.34
N LYS A 46 -0.43 -1.08 -5.69
CA LYS A 46 0.87 -0.54 -6.10
C LYS A 46 1.19 -0.92 -7.55
N GLU A 47 1.07 -2.20 -7.89
CA GLU A 47 1.33 -2.69 -9.25
C GLU A 47 0.39 -2.04 -10.28
N SER A 48 -0.89 -1.87 -9.96
CA SER A 48 -1.85 -1.19 -10.84
C SER A 48 -1.49 0.28 -11.05
N VAL A 49 -1.04 0.98 -10.00
CA VAL A 49 -0.56 2.37 -10.11
C VAL A 49 0.75 2.47 -10.92
N GLU A 50 1.66 1.50 -10.76
CA GLU A 50 2.91 1.42 -11.54
C GLU A 50 2.61 1.25 -13.03
N ARG A 51 1.71 0.32 -13.39
CA ARG A 51 1.24 0.05 -14.77
C ARG A 51 0.46 1.21 -15.39
N GLY A 52 -0.09 2.10 -14.57
CA GLY A 52 -0.95 3.20 -15.02
C GLY A 52 -2.37 2.74 -15.34
N ASP A 53 -2.79 1.57 -14.84
CA ASP A 53 -4.14 1.02 -15.02
C ASP A 53 -5.20 1.84 -14.27
N HIS A 54 -4.77 2.68 -13.32
CA HIS A 54 -5.60 3.66 -12.64
C HIS A 54 -5.12 5.08 -12.96
N ASP A 55 -5.99 5.89 -13.57
CA ASP A 55 -5.86 7.36 -13.57
C ASP A 55 -6.18 7.81 -12.13
N VAL A 56 -5.18 7.74 -11.24
CA VAL A 56 -5.32 8.01 -9.80
C VAL A 56 -5.61 9.50 -9.60
N ARG A 57 -6.87 9.89 -9.78
CA ARG A 57 -7.40 11.18 -9.32
C ARG A 57 -7.90 10.98 -7.90
N ILE A 58 -6.97 11.03 -6.93
CA ILE A 58 -7.34 11.10 -5.52
C ILE A 58 -7.87 12.52 -5.29
N TRP A 59 -9.19 12.64 -5.17
CA TRP A 59 -9.85 13.86 -4.75
C TRP A 59 -9.81 13.88 -3.21
N THR A 60 -8.91 14.67 -2.62
CA THR A 60 -9.00 15.01 -1.19
C THR A 60 -9.88 16.24 -1.05
N GLU A 61 -11.00 16.14 -0.33
CA GLU A 61 -11.77 17.31 0.12
C GLU A 61 -10.93 18.08 1.16
N ASP A 62 -10.81 19.41 0.95
CA ASP A 62 -10.09 20.36 1.81
C ASP A 62 -10.70 20.45 3.23
#